data_AF-A0A7C2BZM2-F1
#
_entry.id   AF-A0A7C2BZM2-F1
#
_cell.length_a   1.000
_cell.length_b   1.000
_cell.length_c   1.000
_cell.angle_alpha   90.00
_cell.angle_beta   90.00
_cell.angle_gamma   90.00
#
_symmetry.space_group_name_H-M   'P 1'
#
loop_
_entity.id
_entity.type
_entity.pdbx_description
1 polymer ?
#
loop_
_entity_poly.entity_id
_entity_poly.type
_entity_poly.pdbx_seq_one_letter_code
_entity_poly.pdbx_strand_id
1 'polypeptide(L)'
;MEAQEARLREVLARFPQVQAAFLFGSRAEGRARADSDWDLALLLSPEEPDPTLEVLGALVAAGLERVDLVLLHRAPPLLAFLAVRGKPVFLRQGFDLGSYVSRVAREWWDTEPLLRVQREALKRRWLDPSRDP
;
A
#
# COMPACT_ATOMS: atom_id res chain seq x y z
N MET A 1 14.43 10.54 -8.99
CA MET A 1 13.13 10.20 -8.36
C MET A 1 11.97 10.95 -8.99
N GLU A 2 12.00 12.28 -9.11
CA GLU A 2 10.88 13.07 -9.67
C GLU A 2 10.42 12.62 -11.06
N ALA A 3 11.36 12.31 -11.97
CA ALA A 3 11.03 11.82 -13.31
C ALA A 3 10.29 10.47 -13.31
N GLN A 4 10.57 9.59 -12.35
CA GLN A 4 9.88 8.29 -12.21
C GLN A 4 8.49 8.47 -11.60
N GLU A 5 8.33 9.37 -10.62
CA GLU A 5 7.02 9.71 -10.06
C GLU A 5 6.10 10.34 -11.11
N ALA A 6 6.63 11.19 -12.00
CA ALA A 6 5.85 11.77 -13.09
C ALA A 6 5.31 10.69 -14.04
N ARG A 7 6.16 9.75 -14.47
CA ARG A 7 5.74 8.59 -15.29
C ARG A 7 4.70 7.73 -14.59
N LEU A 8 4.87 7.48 -13.30
CA LEU A 8 3.91 6.74 -12.50
C LEU A 8 2.54 7.44 -12.51
N ARG A 9 2.50 8.76 -12.30
CA ARG A 9 1.25 9.55 -12.38
C ARG A 9 0.60 9.45 -13.75
N GLU A 10 1.39 9.60 -14.82
CA GLU A 10 0.88 9.51 -16.19
C GLU A 10 0.30 8.14 -16.53
N VAL A 11 0.91 7.06 -16.04
CA VAL A 11 0.39 5.70 -16.22
C VAL A 11 -0.92 5.53 -15.44
N LEU A 12 -0.93 5.86 -14.14
CA LEU A 12 -2.10 5.67 -13.28
C LEU A 12 -3.31 6.50 -13.74
N ALA A 13 -3.08 7.68 -14.32
CA ALA A 13 -4.14 8.53 -14.86
C ALA A 13 -4.97 7.84 -15.97
N ARG A 14 -4.39 6.86 -16.69
CA ARG A 14 -5.06 6.11 -17.77
C ARG A 14 -6.11 5.13 -17.26
N PHE A 15 -6.07 4.78 -15.97
CA PHE A 15 -6.94 3.79 -15.35
C PHE A 15 -8.03 4.51 -14.53
N PRO A 16 -9.26 4.63 -15.04
CA PRO A 16 -10.32 5.39 -14.38
C PRO A 16 -10.69 4.86 -13.00
N GLN A 17 -10.50 3.56 -12.76
CA GLN A 17 -10.73 2.92 -11.46
C GLN A 17 -9.79 3.45 -10.39
N VAL A 18 -8.55 3.84 -10.74
CA VAL A 18 -7.57 4.29 -9.75
C VAL A 18 -8.00 5.67 -9.22
N GLN A 19 -8.33 5.73 -7.94
CA GLN A 19 -8.73 6.96 -7.24
C GLN A 19 -7.56 7.59 -6.49
N ALA A 20 -6.69 6.77 -5.93
CA ALA A 20 -5.50 7.22 -5.22
C ALA A 20 -4.40 6.18 -5.30
N ALA A 21 -3.16 6.63 -5.23
CA ALA A 21 -2.00 5.77 -5.08
C ALA A 21 -1.00 6.36 -4.08
N PHE A 22 -0.40 5.48 -3.28
CA PHE A 22 0.53 5.82 -2.22
C PHE A 22 1.82 5.04 -2.39
N LEU A 23 2.95 5.74 -2.38
CA LEU A 23 4.25 5.14 -2.25
C LEU A 23 4.52 4.92 -0.76
N PHE A 24 4.85 3.69 -0.38
CA PHE A 24 5.18 3.36 1.01
C PHE A 24 6.52 2.61 1.08
N GLY A 25 6.84 2.09 2.27
CA GLY A 25 8.07 1.34 2.50
C GLY A 25 9.36 2.16 2.34
N SER A 26 10.43 1.49 1.92
CA SER A 26 11.80 2.02 1.98
C SER A 26 12.01 3.30 1.14
N ARG A 27 11.28 3.45 0.03
CA ARG A 27 11.30 4.63 -0.84
C ARG A 27 10.56 5.82 -0.24
N ALA A 28 9.48 5.59 0.50
CA ALA A 28 8.77 6.67 1.19
C ALA A 28 9.59 7.27 2.35
N GLU A 29 10.46 6.47 2.97
CA GLU A 29 11.29 6.88 4.10
C GLU A 29 12.65 7.47 3.69
N GLY A 30 12.93 7.60 2.38
CA GLY A 30 14.20 8.12 1.87
C GLY A 30 15.40 7.18 2.10
N ARG A 31 15.16 5.93 2.47
CA ARG A 31 16.19 4.90 2.76
C ARG A 31 16.46 3.97 1.57
N ALA A 32 15.82 4.23 0.44
CA ALA A 32 15.91 3.39 -0.74
C ALA A 32 17.28 3.46 -1.39
N ARG A 33 17.77 2.28 -1.78
CA ARG A 33 18.91 2.11 -2.68
C ARG A 33 18.41 2.12 -4.12
N ALA A 34 19.32 2.23 -5.08
CA ALA A 34 18.98 2.29 -6.51
C ALA A 34 18.17 1.06 -6.97
N ASP A 35 18.36 -0.09 -6.31
CA ASP A 35 17.73 -1.38 -6.56
C ASP A 35 16.50 -1.66 -5.68
N SER A 36 15.99 -0.70 -4.90
CA SER A 36 14.82 -0.94 -4.04
C SER A 36 13.53 -1.07 -4.86
N ASP A 37 12.66 -1.99 -4.47
CA ASP A 37 11.33 -2.14 -5.09
C ASP A 37 10.48 -0.87 -4.89
N TRP A 38 9.52 -0.65 -5.79
CA TRP A 38 8.50 0.39 -5.66
C TRP A 38 7.27 -0.18 -4.96
N ASP A 39 7.16 0.04 -3.65
CA ASP A 39 5.99 -0.37 -2.87
C ASP A 39 4.83 0.61 -3.10
N LEU A 40 3.88 0.23 -3.95
CA LEU A 40 2.78 1.07 -4.41
C LEU A 40 1.43 0.51 -3.94
N ALA A 41 0.69 1.29 -3.19
CA ALA A 41 -0.67 0.94 -2.79
C ALA A 41 -1.69 1.68 -3.64
N LEU A 42 -2.66 0.97 -4.22
CA LEU A 42 -3.74 1.54 -5.02
C LEU A 42 -5.08 1.47 -4.31
N LEU A 43 -5.85 2.55 -4.43
CA LEU A 43 -7.27 2.55 -4.16
C LEU A 43 -8.04 2.54 -5.48
N LEU A 44 -8.92 1.55 -5.64
CA LEU A 44 -9.80 1.42 -6.78
C LEU A 44 -11.23 1.83 -6.41
N SER A 45 -11.91 2.51 -7.32
CA SER A 45 -13.36 2.74 -7.30
C SER A 45 -13.85 3.00 -8.74
N PRO A 46 -14.71 2.14 -9.30
CA PRO A 46 -15.13 0.85 -8.75
C PRO A 46 -13.94 -0.13 -8.59
N GLU A 47 -14.08 -1.13 -7.72
CA GLU A 47 -13.06 -2.17 -7.52
C GLU A 47 -12.95 -3.12 -8.71
N GLU A 48 -14.05 -3.31 -9.46
CA GLU A 48 -14.11 -4.15 -10.64
C GLU A 48 -14.48 -3.33 -11.90
N PRO A 49 -13.92 -3.67 -13.08
CA PRO A 49 -12.90 -4.70 -13.27
C PRO A 49 -11.56 -4.29 -12.68
N ASP A 50 -10.91 -5.21 -11.97
CA ASP A 50 -9.58 -5.04 -11.35
C ASP A 50 -8.49 -4.85 -12.42
N PRO A 51 -7.90 -3.64 -12.56
CA PRO A 51 -6.92 -3.33 -13.61
C PRO A 51 -5.47 -3.60 -13.16
N THR A 52 -5.26 -4.34 -12.07
CA THR A 52 -3.93 -4.45 -11.44
C THR A 52 -2.86 -4.98 -12.39
N LEU A 53 -3.18 -5.98 -13.22
CA LEU A 53 -2.22 -6.56 -14.17
C LEU A 53 -1.90 -5.59 -15.31
N GLU A 54 -2.90 -4.88 -15.83
CA GLU A 54 -2.73 -3.88 -16.87
C GLU A 54 -1.93 -2.68 -16.35
N VAL A 55 -2.18 -2.26 -15.10
CA VAL A 55 -1.40 -1.22 -14.43
C VAL A 55 0.06 -1.66 -14.30
N LEU A 56 0.33 -2.86 -13.79
CA LEU A 56 1.68 -3.40 -13.69
C LEU A 56 2.39 -3.44 -15.06
N GLY A 57 1.72 -3.95 -16.08
CA GLY A 57 2.25 -3.98 -17.45
C GLY A 57 2.59 -2.59 -17.98
N ALA A 58 1.72 -1.61 -17.75
CA ALA A 58 1.94 -0.23 -18.17
C ALA A 58 3.08 0.47 -17.39
N LEU A 59 3.23 0.17 -16.10
CA LEU A 59 4.35 0.69 -15.28
C LEU A 59 5.69 0.12 -15.76
N VAL A 60 5.76 -1.19 -16.02
CA VAL A 60 6.96 -1.83 -16.58
C VAL A 60 7.29 -1.25 -17.95
N ALA A 61 6.31 -1.07 -18.83
CA ALA A 61 6.50 -0.45 -20.14
C ALA A 61 7.00 1.01 -20.05
N ALA A 62 6.73 1.71 -18.94
CA ALA A 62 7.24 3.05 -18.65
C ALA A 62 8.66 3.07 -18.02
N GLY A 63 9.28 1.90 -17.83
CA GLY A 63 10.61 1.73 -17.25
C GLY A 63 10.62 1.72 -15.72
N LEU A 64 9.48 1.44 -15.08
CA LEU A 64 9.40 1.16 -13.64
C LEU A 64 9.53 -0.35 -13.44
N GLU A 65 10.76 -0.83 -13.52
CA GLU A 65 11.09 -2.23 -13.27
C GLU A 65 11.10 -2.47 -11.75
N ARG A 66 10.34 -3.47 -11.29
CA ARG A 66 10.16 -3.88 -9.87
C ARG A 66 9.19 -3.01 -9.04
N VAL A 67 7.90 -3.17 -9.32
CA VAL A 67 6.81 -2.59 -8.54
C VAL A 67 6.12 -3.70 -7.74
N ASP A 68 6.01 -3.51 -6.42
CA ASP A 68 5.12 -4.32 -5.57
C ASP A 68 3.81 -3.55 -5.39
N LEU A 69 2.71 -4.13 -5.86
CA LEU A 69 1.41 -3.46 -5.92
C LEU A 69 0.45 -4.07 -4.92
N VAL A 70 -0.04 -3.24 -4.01
CA VAL A 70 -1.02 -3.61 -2.99
C VAL A 70 -2.35 -2.91 -3.24
N LEU A 71 -3.46 -3.65 -3.23
CA LEU A 71 -4.79 -3.08 -3.28
C LEU A 71 -5.29 -2.73 -1.87
N LEU A 72 -5.54 -1.45 -1.61
CA LEU A 72 -5.89 -0.95 -0.27
C LEU A 72 -7.19 -1.55 0.28
N HIS A 73 -8.16 -1.88 -0.59
CA HIS A 73 -9.43 -2.50 -0.18
C HIS A 73 -9.29 -4.00 0.18
N ARG A 74 -8.18 -4.65 -0.20
CA ARG A 74 -7.88 -6.06 0.12
C ARG A 74 -6.73 -6.23 1.11
N ALA A 75 -6.04 -5.14 1.45
CA ALA A 75 -4.87 -5.16 2.30
C ALA A 75 -5.25 -5.37 3.78
N PRO A 76 -4.44 -6.11 4.56
CA PRO A 76 -4.59 -6.14 6.02
C PRO A 76 -4.56 -4.73 6.63
N PRO A 77 -5.31 -4.45 7.71
CA PRO A 77 -5.43 -3.10 8.28
C PRO A 77 -4.09 -2.42 8.58
N LEU A 78 -3.10 -3.16 9.10
CA LEU A 78 -1.76 -2.63 9.33
C LEU A 78 -1.09 -2.17 8.03
N LEU A 79 -1.17 -2.97 6.97
CA LEU A 79 -0.53 -2.65 5.69
C LEU A 79 -1.22 -1.46 5.02
N ALA A 80 -2.56 -1.41 5.04
CA ALA A 80 -3.32 -0.27 4.57
C ALA A 80 -2.93 1.01 5.34
N PHE A 81 -2.81 0.93 6.67
CA PHE A 81 -2.39 2.05 7.52
C PHE A 81 -0.97 2.52 7.20
N LEU A 82 -0.01 1.60 7.06
CA LEU A 82 1.36 1.93 6.65
C LEU A 82 1.40 2.57 5.26
N ALA A 83 0.58 2.08 4.33
CA ALA A 83 0.50 2.61 2.98
C ALA A 83 -0.02 4.06 2.95
N VAL A 84 -1.15 4.34 3.63
CA VAL A 84 -1.72 5.70 3.65
C VAL A 84 -0.89 6.70 4.46
N ARG A 85 -0.03 6.21 5.36
CA ARG A 85 1.00 7.01 6.05
C ARG A 85 2.20 7.34 5.17
N GLY A 86 2.33 6.67 4.03
CA GLY A 86 3.35 6.93 3.02
C GLY A 86 3.09 8.23 2.25
N LYS A 87 3.77 8.37 1.11
CA LYS A 87 3.66 9.55 0.24
C LYS A 87 2.55 9.34 -0.79
N PRO A 88 1.51 10.19 -0.85
CA PRO A 88 0.55 10.15 -1.95
C PRO A 88 1.26 10.53 -3.25
N VAL A 89 1.20 9.65 -4.24
CA VAL A 89 1.82 9.87 -5.56
C VAL A 89 0.80 10.15 -6.65
N PHE A 90 -0.45 9.71 -6.50
CA PHE A 90 -1.53 10.03 -7.41
C PHE A 90 -2.84 10.21 -6.62
N LEU A 91 -3.61 11.25 -6.93
CA LEU A 91 -4.95 11.48 -6.39
C LEU A 91 -5.84 11.92 -7.54
N ARG A 92 -6.98 11.27 -7.72
CA ARG A 92 -7.98 11.71 -8.69
C ARG A 92 -8.63 13.01 -8.22
N GLN A 93 -9.04 13.84 -9.18
CA GLN A 93 -9.76 15.07 -8.86
C GLN A 93 -10.99 14.77 -8.00
N GLY A 94 -11.15 15.51 -6.91
CA GLY A 94 -12.25 15.34 -5.95
C GLY A 94 -12.04 14.24 -4.92
N PHE A 95 -10.91 13.53 -4.93
CA PHE A 95 -10.60 12.54 -3.91
C PHE A 95 -10.33 13.21 -2.55
N ASP A 96 -11.12 12.87 -1.54
CA ASP A 96 -10.91 13.33 -0.16
C ASP A 96 -9.90 12.45 0.57
N LEU A 97 -8.63 12.86 0.47
CA LEU A 97 -7.53 12.19 1.14
C LEU A 97 -7.69 12.19 2.67
N GLY A 98 -8.17 13.28 3.27
CA GLY A 98 -8.28 13.42 4.71
C GLY A 98 -9.27 12.43 5.30
N SER A 99 -10.46 12.36 4.72
CA SER A 99 -11.49 11.40 5.12
C SER A 99 -11.04 9.95 4.92
N TYR A 100 -10.37 9.66 3.80
CA TYR A 100 -9.88 8.31 3.52
C TYR A 100 -8.81 7.85 4.52
N VAL A 101 -7.79 8.68 4.77
CA VAL A 101 -6.72 8.39 5.75
C VAL A 101 -7.33 8.23 7.14
N SER A 102 -8.26 9.11 7.52
CA SER A 102 -8.97 9.05 8.80
C SER A 102 -9.73 7.74 8.99
N ARG A 103 -10.40 7.25 7.94
CA ARG A 103 -11.10 5.95 7.96
C ARG A 103 -10.12 4.79 8.17
N VAL A 104 -9.05 4.72 7.38
CA VAL A 104 -8.05 3.65 7.49
C VAL A 104 -7.36 3.66 8.86
N ALA A 105 -7.09 4.84 9.43
CA ALA A 105 -6.51 4.96 10.77
C ALA A 105 -7.42 4.40 11.87
N ARG A 106 -8.74 4.67 11.79
CA ARG A 106 -9.71 4.11 12.73
C ARG A 106 -9.80 2.59 12.62
N GLU A 107 -9.88 2.06 11.39
CA GLU A 107 -9.90 0.60 11.14
C GLU A 107 -8.65 -0.10 11.73
N TRP A 108 -7.48 0.54 11.63
CA TRP A 108 -6.28 0.05 12.30
C TRP A 108 -6.39 0.08 13.82
N TRP A 109 -6.82 1.21 14.42
CA TRP A 109 -6.93 1.31 15.88
C TRP A 109 -7.97 0.36 16.49
N ASP A 110 -9.03 0.04 15.76
CA ASP A 110 -10.02 -0.94 16.19
C ASP A 110 -9.46 -2.38 16.18
N THR A 111 -8.47 -2.65 15.30
CA THR A 111 -7.87 -3.99 15.14
C THR A 111 -6.56 -4.18 15.92
N GLU A 112 -5.86 -3.10 16.26
CA GLU A 112 -4.58 -3.11 16.99
C GLU A 112 -4.64 -3.91 18.32
N PRO A 113 -5.65 -3.74 19.20
CA PRO A 113 -5.70 -4.44 20.47
C PRO A 113 -5.74 -5.97 20.30
N LEU A 114 -6.52 -6.45 19.31
CA LEU A 114 -6.65 -7.88 19.01
C LEU A 114 -5.33 -8.44 18.47
N LEU A 115 -4.69 -7.74 17.54
CA LEU A 115 -3.41 -8.15 16.95
C LEU A 115 -2.28 -8.16 17.96
N ARG A 116 -2.29 -7.24 18.94
CA ARG A 116 -1.32 -7.21 20.05
C ARG A 116 -1.41 -8.47 20.91
N VAL A 117 -2.62 -8.89 21.27
CA VAL A 117 -2.85 -10.12 22.05
C VAL A 117 -2.37 -11.35 21.27
N GLN A 118 -2.71 -11.46 19.99
CA GLN A 118 -2.27 -12.58 19.14
C GLN A 118 -0.74 -12.64 19.00
N ARG A 119 -0.08 -11.49 18.80
CA ARG A 119 1.39 -11.42 18.72
C ARG A 119 2.06 -11.88 20.01
N GLU A 120 1.56 -11.46 21.16
CA GLU A 120 2.11 -11.87 22.45
C GLU A 120 1.91 -13.38 22.70
N ALA A 121 0.77 -13.94 22.30
CA ALA A 121 0.55 -15.39 22.36
C ALA A 121 1.51 -16.17 21.43
N LEU A 122 1.69 -15.71 20.20
CA LEU A 122 2.64 -16.31 19.24
C LEU A 122 4.10 -16.23 19.73
N LYS A 123 4.53 -15.07 20.24
CA LYS A 123 5.88 -14.91 20.81
C LYS A 123 6.12 -15.88 21.97
N ARG A 124 5.15 -16.04 22.87
CA ARG A 124 5.24 -16.98 23.98
C ARG A 124 5.40 -18.42 23.49
N ARG A 125 4.69 -18.81 22.43
CA ARG A 125 4.80 -20.15 21.82
C ARG A 125 6.14 -20.40 21.13
N TRP A 126 6.74 -19.38 20.51
CA TRP A 126 8.06 -19.51 19.88
C TRP A 126 9.21 -19.49 20.87
N LEU A 127 9.06 -18.76 21.99
CA LEU A 127 10.09 -18.67 23.03
C LEU A 127 10.03 -19.82 24.04
N ASP A 128 8.93 -20.57 24.10
CA ASP A 128 8.78 -21.78 24.91
C ASP A 128 8.13 -22.93 24.10
N PRO A 129 8.90 -23.59 23.20
CA PRO A 129 8.38 -24.68 22.37
C PRO A 129 8.06 -25.96 23.16
N SER A 130 8.44 -26.03 24.44
CA SER A 130 8.22 -27.17 25.35
C SER A 130 6.81 -27.22 25.96
N ARG A 131 5.98 -26.21 25.72
CA ARG A 131 4.58 -26.16 26.18
C ARG A 131 3.60 -26.30 25.00
N ASP A 132 3.54 -27.49 24.41
CA ASP A 132 2.31 -27.96 23.75
C ASP A 132 1.97 -29.34 24.38
N PRO A 133 0.71 -29.60 24.78
CA PRO A 133 0.27 -30.90 25.29
C PRO A 133 0.19 -31.99 24.21
#